data_AF-A0A535FZD5-F1
#
_entry.id   AF-A0A535FZD5-F1
#
_cell.length_a   1.000
_cell.length_b   1.000
_cell.length_c   1.000
_cell.angle_alpha   90.00
_cell.angle_beta   90.00
_cell.angle_gamma   90.00
#
_symmetry.space_group_name_H-M   'P 1'
#
loop_
_entity.id
_entity.type
_entity.pdbx_description
1 polymer ?
#
loop_
_entity_poly.entity_id
_entity_poly.type
_entity_poly.pdbx_seq_one_letter_code
_entity_poly.pdbx_strand_id
1 'polypeptide(L)'
;MWCYQQGTSMASPHVTGVAALIISRFGPMPPGTVAAYIKQTADPQPCPSAAEQAALSASFPSLDTGGSQICQGGSGHNSWYGDGQVNALSAVTHS
;
A
#
# COMPACT_ATOMS: atom_id res chain seq x y z
N MET A 1 9.45 21.15 10.67
CA MET A 1 9.20 21.30 9.23
C MET A 1 8.93 19.90 8.68
N TRP A 2 7.66 19.48 8.62
CA TRP A 2 7.26 18.08 8.38
C TRP A 2 6.41 17.89 7.11
N CYS A 3 6.07 18.98 6.41
CA CYS A 3 5.11 18.95 5.30
C CYS A 3 5.65 18.37 3.97
N TYR A 4 6.88 17.87 3.93
CA TYR A 4 7.52 17.33 2.72
C TYR A 4 7.64 15.79 2.71
N GLN A 5 7.25 15.10 3.79
CA GLN A 5 7.28 13.64 3.85
C GLN A 5 6.03 13.07 3.20
N GLN A 6 6.03 12.98 1.87
CA GLN A 6 4.94 12.44 1.06
C GLN A 6 5.47 11.51 -0.03
N GLY A 7 4.56 10.83 -0.72
CA GLY A 7 4.86 9.95 -1.85
C GLY A 7 5.23 8.53 -1.45
N THR A 8 5.60 7.73 -2.45
CA THR A 8 5.94 6.31 -2.27
C THR A 8 7.10 6.10 -1.32
N SER A 9 8.03 7.06 -1.24
CA SER A 9 9.12 7.09 -0.26
C SER A 9 8.65 7.06 1.20
N MET A 10 7.47 7.61 1.50
CA MET A 10 6.86 7.52 2.83
C MET A 10 5.96 6.29 3.00
N ALA A 11 5.40 5.74 1.93
CA ALA A 11 4.71 4.46 2.02
C ALA A 11 5.66 3.33 2.47
N SER A 12 6.89 3.33 1.95
CA SER A 12 7.92 2.33 2.29
C SER A 12 8.16 2.14 3.80
N PRO A 13 8.50 3.17 4.59
CA PRO A 13 8.72 3.02 6.03
C PRO A 13 7.46 2.61 6.81
N HIS A 14 6.25 2.95 6.33
CA HIS A 14 5.01 2.46 6.95
C HIS A 14 4.88 0.94 6.79
N VAL A 15 5.11 0.41 5.59
CA VAL A 15 5.11 -1.04 5.34
C VAL A 15 6.24 -1.73 6.12
N THR A 16 7.42 -1.11 6.21
CA THR A 16 8.53 -1.61 7.04
C THR A 16 8.14 -1.69 8.52
N GLY A 17 7.41 -0.71 9.05
CA GLY A 17 6.89 -0.74 10.42
C GLY A 17 5.95 -1.94 10.66
N VAL A 18 5.04 -2.21 9.71
CA VAL A 18 4.15 -3.38 9.80
C VAL A 18 4.94 -4.69 9.74
N ALA A 19 5.95 -4.78 8.87
CA ALA A 19 6.85 -5.93 8.81
C ALA A 19 7.55 -6.17 10.15
N ALA A 20 8.03 -5.11 10.80
CA ALA A 20 8.67 -5.19 12.12
C ALA A 20 7.70 -5.69 13.20
N LEU A 21 6.43 -5.24 13.18
CA LEU A 21 5.40 -5.72 14.11
C LEU A 21 5.10 -7.21 13.92
N ILE A 22 5.00 -7.68 12.67
CA ILE A 22 4.82 -9.10 12.35
C ILE A 22 5.97 -9.94 12.93
N ILE A 23 7.22 -9.55 12.65
CA ILE A 23 8.40 -10.25 13.15
C ILE A 23 8.45 -10.20 14.69
N SER A 24 8.09 -9.08 15.30
CA SER A 24 8.04 -8.96 16.76
C SER A 24 6.98 -9.87 17.41
N ARG A 25 5.85 -10.10 16.73
CA ARG A 25 4.72 -10.86 17.27
C ARG A 25 4.89 -12.37 17.11
N PHE A 26 5.41 -12.81 15.97
CA PHE A 26 5.46 -14.21 15.56
C PHE A 26 6.88 -14.79 15.51
N GLY A 27 7.92 -13.96 15.70
CA GLY A 27 9.32 -14.35 15.68
C GLY A 27 9.98 -14.24 14.31
N PRO A 28 11.31 -14.53 14.23
CA PRO A 28 12.05 -14.51 12.98
C PRO A 28 11.44 -15.49 11.97
N MET A 29 11.21 -15.00 10.75
CA MET A 29 10.64 -15.80 9.67
C MET A 29 11.26 -15.41 8.31
N PRO A 30 11.16 -16.28 7.28
CA PRO A 30 11.67 -15.95 5.95
C PRO A 30 11.01 -14.68 5.39
N PRO A 31 11.74 -13.85 4.61
CA PRO A 31 11.18 -12.62 4.04
C PRO A 31 9.90 -12.85 3.22
N GLY A 32 9.82 -13.97 2.49
CA GLY A 32 8.62 -14.35 1.74
C GLY A 32 7.40 -14.57 2.64
N THR A 33 7.59 -15.11 3.84
CA THR A 33 6.51 -15.30 4.82
C THR A 33 6.03 -13.97 5.37
N VAL A 34 6.94 -13.05 5.70
CA VAL A 34 6.57 -11.68 6.12
C VAL A 34 5.77 -10.98 5.02
N ALA A 35 6.25 -11.05 3.78
CA ALA A 35 5.56 -10.46 2.64
C ALA A 35 4.16 -11.06 2.44
N ALA A 36 4.01 -12.38 2.59
CA ALA A 36 2.71 -13.04 2.50
C ALA A 36 1.75 -12.58 3.60
N TYR A 37 2.22 -12.46 4.85
CA TYR A 37 1.41 -11.92 5.95
C TYR A 37 0.93 -10.50 5.66
N ILE A 38 1.84 -9.62 5.21
CA ILE A 38 1.49 -8.23 4.87
C ILE A 38 0.38 -8.20 3.81
N LYS A 39 0.50 -9.02 2.76
CA LYS A 39 -0.46 -9.07 1.67
C LYS A 39 -1.82 -9.65 2.09
N GLN A 40 -1.81 -10.74 2.85
CA GLN A 40 -3.04 -11.42 3.28
C GLN A 40 -3.84 -10.61 4.30
N THR A 41 -3.19 -9.70 5.02
CA THR A 41 -3.81 -8.88 6.07
C THR A 41 -4.04 -7.45 5.63
N ALA A 42 -3.71 -7.10 4.38
CA ALA A 42 -4.00 -5.81 3.81
C ALA A 42 -5.52 -5.64 3.59
N ASP A 43 -6.01 -4.42 3.78
CA ASP A 43 -7.39 -4.07 3.49
C ASP A 43 -7.55 -3.82 1.99
N PRO A 44 -8.34 -4.63 1.26
CA PRO A 44 -8.46 -4.51 -0.19
C PRO A 44 -8.99 -3.13 -0.59
N GLN A 45 -8.35 -2.51 -1.58
CA GLN A 45 -8.72 -1.20 -2.09
C GLN A 45 -9.23 -1.34 -3.52
N PRO A 46 -10.43 -0.83 -3.87
CA PRO A 46 -10.89 -0.84 -5.25
C PRO A 46 -10.03 0.08 -6.12
N CYS A 47 -10.11 -0.11 -7.44
CA CYS A 47 -9.57 0.84 -8.38
C CYS A 47 -10.17 2.24 -8.14
N PRO A 48 -9.36 3.31 -8.11
CA PRO A 48 -9.87 4.65 -7.86
C PRO A 48 -10.71 5.12 -9.05
N SER A 49 -11.80 5.81 -8.76
CA SER A 49 -12.62 6.48 -9.77
C SER A 49 -11.85 7.59 -10.47
N ALA A 50 -12.32 8.02 -11.64
CA ALA A 50 -11.68 9.12 -12.38
C ALA A 50 -11.59 10.42 -11.55
N ALA A 51 -12.59 10.69 -10.71
CA ALA A 51 -12.58 11.85 -9.82
C ALA A 51 -11.53 11.73 -8.71
N GLU A 52 -11.37 10.54 -8.12
CA GLU A 52 -10.34 10.29 -7.11
C GLU A 52 -8.93 10.37 -7.69
N GLN A 53 -8.72 9.82 -8.89
CA GLN A 53 -7.44 9.95 -9.60
C GLN A 53 -7.10 11.41 -9.87
N ALA A 54 -8.06 12.19 -10.36
CA ALA A 54 -7.87 13.63 -10.59
C ALA A 54 -7.52 14.38 -9.29
N ALA A 55 -8.16 14.03 -8.17
CA ALA A 55 -7.88 14.64 -6.87
C ALA A 55 -6.47 14.29 -6.36
N LEU A 56 -6.04 13.03 -6.51
CA LEU A 56 -4.69 12.58 -6.12
C LEU A 56 -3.59 13.27 -6.92
N SER A 57 -3.83 13.52 -8.21
CA SER A 57 -2.88 14.20 -9.10
C SER A 57 -2.93 15.74 -8.98
N ALA A 58 -3.98 16.34 -8.40
CA ALA A 58 -4.12 17.80 -8.34
C ALA A 58 -3.00 18.47 -7.53
N SER A 59 -2.50 17.80 -6.48
CA SER A 59 -1.39 18.31 -5.65
C SER A 59 -0.01 17.90 -6.18
N PHE A 60 0.02 16.94 -7.11
CA PHE A 60 1.23 16.36 -7.70
C PHE A 60 1.00 16.13 -9.19
N PRO A 61 0.92 17.21 -10.00
CA PRO A 61 0.62 17.09 -11.41
C PRO A 61 1.69 16.24 -12.08
N SER A 62 1.26 15.15 -12.72
CA SER A 62 2.12 14.27 -13.50
C SER A 62 2.83 15.08 -14.58
N LEU A 63 4.16 14.96 -14.65
CA LEU A 63 4.95 15.52 -15.76
C LEU A 63 4.91 14.61 -16.99
N ASP A 64 4.44 13.37 -16.81
CA ASP A 64 4.34 12.39 -17.88
C ASP A 64 3.08 12.69 -18.71
N THR A 65 3.29 12.96 -20.01
CA THR A 65 2.24 13.23 -21.02
C THR A 65 1.54 11.96 -21.53
N GLY A 66 1.83 10.79 -20.94
CA GLY A 66 1.35 9.47 -21.38
C GLY A 66 -0.13 9.16 -21.14
N GLY A 67 -0.93 10.14 -20.67
CA GLY A 67 -2.35 9.99 -20.38
C GLY A 67 -2.65 9.49 -18.96
N SER A 68 -3.95 9.35 -18.65
CA SER A 68 -4.42 8.88 -17.34
C SER A 68 -4.02 7.43 -17.11
N GLN A 69 -3.47 7.12 -15.93
CA GLN A 69 -3.12 5.75 -15.56
C GLN A 69 -4.39 4.89 -15.47
N ILE A 70 -4.44 3.77 -16.19
CA ILE A 70 -5.61 2.88 -16.20
C ILE A 70 -5.43 1.81 -15.13
N CYS A 71 -6.37 1.73 -14.19
CA CYS A 71 -6.38 0.65 -13.20
C CYS A 71 -6.84 -0.67 -13.83
N GLN A 72 -6.10 -1.74 -13.55
CA GLN A 72 -6.38 -3.09 -14.02
C GLN A 72 -6.47 -4.04 -12.82
N GLY A 73 -7.42 -4.98 -12.85
CA GLY A 73 -7.64 -5.94 -11.77
C GLY A 73 -8.99 -5.76 -11.06
N GLY A 74 -9.08 -6.23 -9.82
CA GLY A 74 -10.30 -6.19 -9.01
C GLY A 74 -10.05 -5.58 -7.63
N SER A 75 -11.07 -5.62 -6.76
CA SER A 75 -10.97 -5.11 -5.40
C SER A 75 -9.94 -5.85 -4.54
N GLY A 76 -9.76 -7.15 -4.76
CA GLY A 76 -8.81 -7.99 -4.02
C GLY A 76 -7.35 -7.90 -4.50
N HIS A 77 -7.10 -7.46 -5.74
CA HIS A 77 -5.76 -7.19 -6.24
C HIS A 77 -5.83 -6.33 -7.52
N ASN A 78 -5.13 -5.20 -7.56
CA ASN A 78 -5.08 -4.34 -8.75
C ASN A 78 -3.75 -3.62 -8.94
N SER A 79 -3.58 -3.01 -10.12
CA SER A 79 -2.35 -2.32 -10.53
C SER A 79 -2.06 -1.02 -9.75
N TRP A 80 -2.99 -0.53 -8.93
CA TRP A 80 -2.82 0.70 -8.15
C TRP A 80 -2.44 0.44 -6.69
N TYR A 81 -3.08 -0.55 -6.06
CA TYR A 81 -2.94 -0.83 -4.63
C TYR A 81 -2.34 -2.21 -4.33
N GLY A 82 -2.01 -3.01 -5.36
CA GLY A 82 -1.58 -4.39 -5.15
C GLY A 82 -2.66 -5.17 -4.39
N ASP A 83 -2.28 -5.86 -3.32
CA ASP A 83 -3.18 -6.58 -2.42
C ASP A 83 -3.99 -5.65 -1.48
N GLY A 84 -3.70 -4.35 -1.44
CA GLY A 84 -4.45 -3.36 -0.65
C GLY A 84 -3.59 -2.51 0.28
N GLN A 85 -4.26 -1.78 1.17
CA GLN A 85 -3.61 -0.93 2.18
C GLN A 85 -3.14 -1.78 3.35
N VAL A 86 -1.90 -1.60 3.80
CA VAL A 86 -1.38 -2.33 4.96
C VAL A 86 -2.17 -2.02 6.23
N ASN A 87 -2.50 -3.07 6.99
CA ASN A 87 -3.25 -2.97 8.23
C ASN A 87 -2.47 -3.62 9.38
N ALA A 88 -1.93 -2.79 10.26
CA ALA A 88 -1.11 -3.25 11.38
C ALA A 88 -1.89 -4.11 12.39
N LEU A 89 -3.16 -3.80 12.63
CA LEU A 89 -4.00 -4.54 13.57
C LEU A 89 -4.28 -5.93 13.02
N SER A 90 -4.79 -6.02 11.79
CA SER A 90 -5.03 -7.29 11.10
C SER A 90 -3.74 -8.12 11.03
N ALA A 91 -2.60 -7.48 10.77
CA ALA A 91 -1.30 -8.16 10.71
C ALA A 91 -0.89 -8.82 12.03
N VAL A 92 -1.08 -8.16 13.19
CA VAL A 92 -0.66 -8.71 14.49
C VAL A 92 -1.69 -9.66 15.13
N THR A 93 -2.94 -9.62 14.67
CA THR A 93 -4.01 -10.52 15.11
C THR A 93 -4.27 -11.68 14.15
N HIS A 94 -3.55 -11.77 13.04
CA HIS A 94 -3.67 -12.84 12.05
C HIS A 94 -3.37 -14.20 12.70
N SER A 95 -4.25 -15.18 12.46
CA SER A 95 -4.21 -16.51 13.09
C SER A 95 -4.36 -17.62 12.06
#